data_AF-A0A6L6U4H8-F1
#
_entry.id   AF-A0A6L6U4H8-F1
#
_cell.length_a   1.000
_cell.length_b   1.000
_cell.length_c   1.000
_cell.angle_alpha   90.00
_cell.angle_beta   90.00
_cell.angle_gamma   90.00
#
_symmetry.space_group_name_H-M   'P 1'
#
loop_
_entity.id
_entity.type
_entity.pdbx_description
1 polymer ?
#
loop_
_entity_poly.entity_id
_entity_poly.type
_entity_poly.pdbx_seq_one_letter_code
_entity_poly.pdbx_strand_id
1 'polypeptide(L)'
;MSNYLHKTIPNLKPFSYEHHHDSLLINQQWLLVNGISKKKSIYTFKKDNVLEISRQNNVITTTWNINLLNKFSIETEDGLINVEVFFKDDDILVLNNQDKEEFAMYINTTNYKDEVNNVDDINTYLREKYKKKVSSVIYDHEFYYIENSKEYGPFKVEELAEKVKSGEISSYCFVKDINEYDYSKRLRIEDLLHEL
;
A
#
# COMPACT_ATOMS: atom_id res chain seq x y z
N MET A 1 6.67 3.18 26.84
CA MET A 1 5.39 3.43 26.13
C MET A 1 5.60 3.10 24.67
N SER A 2 4.87 2.11 24.12
CA SER A 2 4.81 1.70 22.70
C SER A 2 4.54 0.19 22.64
N ASN A 3 3.36 -0.24 23.10
CA ASN A 3 2.94 -1.64 22.89
C ASN A 3 1.50 -1.68 22.35
N TYR A 4 0.68 -0.68 22.67
CA TYR A 4 -0.67 -0.57 22.12
C TYR A 4 -0.67 -0.42 20.59
N LEU A 5 0.07 0.55 20.04
CA LEU A 5 0.10 0.79 18.59
C LEU A 5 0.54 -0.44 17.79
N HIS A 6 1.68 -1.06 18.16
CA HIS A 6 2.21 -2.23 17.45
C HIS A 6 1.39 -3.51 17.67
N LYS A 7 0.62 -3.60 18.76
CA LYS A 7 -0.38 -4.66 18.94
C LYS A 7 -1.59 -4.46 18.04
N THR A 8 -2.03 -3.21 17.87
CA THR A 8 -3.21 -2.88 17.05
C THR A 8 -2.89 -2.91 15.56
N ILE A 9 -1.75 -2.38 15.15
CA ILE A 9 -1.29 -2.35 13.76
C ILE A 9 0.13 -2.95 13.70
N PRO A 10 0.25 -4.24 13.39
CA PRO A 10 1.56 -4.89 13.33
C PRO A 10 2.36 -4.43 12.10
N ASN A 11 3.69 -4.60 12.18
CA ASN A 11 4.62 -4.37 11.08
C ASN A 11 4.68 -2.91 10.57
N LEU A 12 4.43 -1.94 11.45
CA LEU A 12 4.66 -0.52 11.17
C LEU A 12 6.15 -0.23 11.05
N LYS A 13 6.53 0.51 10.01
CA LYS A 13 7.87 1.04 9.77
C LYS A 13 7.91 2.52 10.16
N PRO A 14 8.90 2.96 10.94
CA PRO A 14 9.03 4.37 11.27
C PRO A 14 9.32 5.22 10.03
N PHE A 15 8.90 6.48 10.06
CA PHE A 15 9.20 7.44 9.02
C PHE A 15 10.72 7.66 8.87
N SER A 16 11.16 7.76 7.62
CA SER A 16 12.52 8.15 7.23
C SER A 16 12.39 9.31 6.26
N TYR A 17 13.02 10.44 6.59
CA TYR A 17 12.99 11.61 5.73
C TYR A 17 13.55 11.30 4.34
N GLU A 18 14.68 10.60 4.29
CA GLU A 18 15.37 10.26 3.05
C GLU A 18 14.52 9.38 2.11
N HIS A 19 13.78 8.42 2.65
CA HIS A 19 13.06 7.43 1.84
C HIS A 19 11.60 7.77 1.58
N HIS A 20 10.96 8.53 2.48
CA HIS A 20 9.51 8.70 2.46
C HIS A 20 9.05 10.14 2.23
N HIS A 21 9.87 11.16 2.52
CA HIS A 21 9.42 12.55 2.47
C HIS A 21 8.85 12.92 1.10
N ASP A 22 9.70 12.96 0.07
CA ASP A 22 9.28 13.42 -1.26
C ASP A 22 8.45 12.38 -2.03
N SER A 23 8.73 11.10 -1.81
CA SER A 23 8.15 9.98 -2.56
C SER A 23 6.77 9.58 -2.07
N LEU A 24 6.55 9.54 -0.75
CA LEU A 24 5.34 8.99 -0.14
C LEU A 24 4.53 10.04 0.60
N LEU A 25 5.14 11.07 1.19
CA LEU A 25 4.39 12.00 2.05
C LEU A 25 3.92 13.23 1.30
N ILE A 26 4.82 13.92 0.59
CA ILE A 26 4.57 15.23 0.01
C ILE A 26 3.59 15.16 -1.18
N ASN A 27 2.62 16.08 -1.17
CA ASN A 27 1.57 16.25 -2.16
C ASN A 27 0.71 15.00 -2.39
N GLN A 28 0.65 14.09 -1.41
CA GLN A 28 -0.25 12.95 -1.42
C GLN A 28 -1.53 13.26 -0.64
N GLN A 29 -2.65 12.68 -1.08
CA GLN A 29 -3.96 12.84 -0.46
C GLN A 29 -4.22 11.74 0.57
N TRP A 30 -4.10 12.08 1.84
CA TRP A 30 -4.25 11.18 2.98
C TRP A 30 -5.65 11.28 3.59
N LEU A 31 -6.54 10.35 3.27
CA LEU A 31 -7.89 10.30 3.83
C LEU A 31 -7.87 9.72 5.25
N LEU A 32 -8.41 10.47 6.23
CA LEU A 32 -8.50 10.03 7.62
C LEU A 32 -9.53 8.90 7.80
N VAL A 33 -9.08 7.75 8.29
CA VAL A 33 -9.91 6.55 8.50
C VAL A 33 -10.71 6.63 9.80
N ASN A 34 -10.05 6.85 10.94
CA ASN A 34 -10.68 6.80 12.27
C ASN A 34 -11.80 7.84 12.45
N GLY A 35 -11.84 8.88 11.60
CA GLY A 35 -12.83 9.97 11.66
C GLY A 35 -13.89 9.93 10.55
N ILE A 36 -13.80 9.03 9.58
CA ILE A 36 -14.61 9.11 8.35
C ILE A 36 -16.13 9.03 8.63
N SER A 37 -16.54 8.23 9.63
CA SER A 37 -17.94 8.07 10.03
C SER A 37 -18.56 9.34 10.61
N LYS A 38 -17.73 10.26 11.12
CA LYS A 38 -18.17 11.57 11.62
C LYS A 38 -18.05 12.63 10.53
N LYS A 39 -16.87 12.73 9.91
CA LYS A 39 -16.55 13.76 8.93
C LYS A 39 -15.39 13.33 8.04
N LYS A 40 -15.66 13.21 6.74
CA LYS A 40 -14.63 13.01 5.72
C LYS A 40 -13.64 14.17 5.73
N SER A 41 -12.37 13.86 5.92
CA SER A 41 -11.27 14.83 5.94
C SER A 41 -10.04 14.24 5.22
N ILE A 42 -9.50 14.99 4.27
CA ILE A 42 -8.33 14.61 3.47
C ILE A 42 -7.19 15.56 3.80
N TYR A 43 -6.04 15.01 4.16
CA TYR A 43 -4.85 15.72 4.57
C TYR A 43 -3.83 15.69 3.43
N THR A 44 -3.25 16.84 3.09
CA THR A 44 -2.20 16.94 2.07
C THR A 44 -1.02 17.69 2.67
N PHE A 45 0.06 16.97 2.95
CA PHE A 45 1.33 17.54 3.37
C PHE A 45 2.00 18.16 2.15
N LYS A 46 2.03 19.49 2.07
CA LYS A 46 2.65 20.23 0.98
C LYS A 46 4.09 20.58 1.32
N LYS A 47 4.81 21.01 0.29
CA LYS A 47 6.11 21.69 0.44
C LYS A 47 5.96 22.94 1.32
N ASP A 48 7.09 23.43 1.82
CA ASP A 48 7.16 24.61 2.69
C ASP A 48 6.36 24.48 3.99
N ASN A 49 6.28 23.25 4.53
CA ASN A 49 5.71 22.98 5.86
C ASN A 49 4.22 23.36 5.98
N VAL A 50 3.51 23.35 4.85
CA VAL A 50 2.07 23.60 4.77
C VAL A 50 1.29 22.30 4.82
N LEU A 51 0.28 22.22 5.68
CA LEU A 51 -0.68 21.11 5.74
C LEU A 51 -2.04 21.62 5.31
N GLU A 52 -2.58 21.07 4.23
CA GLU A 52 -3.95 21.33 3.80
C GLU A 52 -4.89 20.22 4.28
N ILE A 53 -6.02 20.63 4.86
CA ILE A 53 -7.06 19.74 5.35
C ILE A 53 -8.33 20.07 4.58
N SER A 54 -8.63 19.25 3.58
CA SER A 54 -9.86 19.34 2.81
C SER A 54 -10.99 18.60 3.52
N ARG A 55 -12.10 19.31 3.74
CA ARG A 55 -13.35 18.83 4.32
C ARG A 55 -14.46 19.11 3.29
N GLN A 56 -15.62 18.45 3.39
CA GLN A 56 -16.70 18.53 2.39
C GLN A 56 -17.02 19.94 1.85
N ASN A 57 -16.96 20.99 2.69
CA ASN A 57 -17.35 22.35 2.30
C ASN A 57 -16.23 23.38 2.42
N ASN A 58 -15.03 23.00 2.86
CA ASN A 58 -13.95 23.95 3.09
C ASN A 58 -12.57 23.30 3.10
N VAL A 59 -11.57 24.09 2.75
CA VAL A 59 -10.15 23.74 2.91
C VAL A 59 -9.57 24.60 4.02
N ILE A 60 -8.90 23.96 4.97
CA ILE A 60 -8.17 24.65 6.03
C ILE A 60 -6.69 24.45 5.74
N THR A 61 -5.91 25.51 5.93
CA THR A 61 -4.45 25.46 5.83
C THR A 61 -3.86 25.69 7.21
N THR A 62 -2.97 24.80 7.62
CA THR A 62 -2.21 24.88 8.85
C THR A 62 -0.74 24.54 8.58
N THR A 63 0.09 24.51 9.61
CA THR A 63 1.52 24.21 9.47
C THR A 63 1.85 22.85 10.08
N TRP A 64 2.88 22.22 9.53
CA TRP A 64 3.50 21.03 10.08
C TRP A 64 5.00 21.17 9.99
N ASN A 65 5.74 20.62 10.93
CA ASN A 65 7.20 20.61 10.89
C ASN A 65 7.71 19.21 11.22
N ILE A 66 8.91 18.90 10.74
CA ILE A 66 9.66 17.72 11.14
C ILE A 66 11.02 18.14 11.67
N ASN A 67 11.44 17.56 12.79
CA ASN A 67 12.77 17.80 13.35
C ASN A 67 13.80 16.77 12.87
N LEU A 68 15.07 16.97 13.24
CA LEU A 68 16.19 16.07 12.90
C LEU A 68 16.02 14.63 13.44
N LEU A 69 15.10 14.41 14.38
CA LEU A 69 14.76 13.10 14.94
C LEU A 69 13.51 12.50 14.29
N ASN A 70 13.08 13.01 13.14
CA ASN A 70 11.87 12.60 12.42
C ASN A 70 10.57 12.70 13.23
N LYS A 71 10.54 13.54 14.27
CA LYS A 71 9.31 13.82 15.02
C LYS A 71 8.56 14.96 14.35
N PHE A 72 7.26 14.75 14.17
CA PHE A 72 6.39 15.72 13.53
C PHE A 72 5.72 16.58 14.59
N SER A 73 5.62 17.87 14.32
CA SER A 73 4.80 18.81 15.07
C SER A 73 3.74 19.36 14.13
N ILE A 74 2.46 19.26 14.50
CA ILE A 74 1.33 19.68 13.67
C ILE A 74 0.53 20.72 14.44
N GLU A 75 0.28 21.87 13.82
CA GLU A 75 -0.54 22.92 14.39
C GLU A 75 -2.03 22.56 14.21
N THR A 76 -2.76 22.41 15.31
CA THR A 76 -4.19 22.04 15.31
C THR A 76 -5.03 23.15 15.95
N GLU A 77 -6.36 23.04 15.84
CA GLU A 77 -7.30 23.95 16.51
C GLU A 77 -7.09 23.98 18.04
N ASP A 78 -6.64 22.87 18.63
CA ASP A 78 -6.36 22.72 20.07
C ASP A 78 -4.90 23.08 20.45
N GLY A 79 -4.10 23.55 19.48
CA GLY A 79 -2.68 23.89 19.64
C GLY A 79 -1.73 22.90 18.96
N LEU A 80 -0.44 23.07 19.23
CA LEU A 80 0.64 22.25 18.66
C LEU A 80 0.65 20.85 19.28
N ILE A 81 0.57 19.82 18.44
CA ILE A 81 0.72 18.42 18.88
C ILE A 81 2.00 17.81 18.30
N ASN A 82 2.61 16.87 19.05
CA ASN A 82 3.74 16.09 18.58
C ASN A 82 3.30 14.66 18.25
N VAL A 83 3.70 14.18 17.08
CA VAL A 83 3.35 12.85 16.60
C VAL A 83 4.56 12.10 16.05
N GLU A 84 4.53 10.79 16.24
CA GLU A 84 5.42 9.86 15.55
C GLU A 84 4.74 9.34 14.29
N VAL A 85 5.49 9.29 13.20
CA VAL A 85 4.96 8.93 11.89
C VAL A 85 5.43 7.54 11.52
N PHE A 86 4.48 6.70 11.11
CA PHE A 86 4.73 5.34 10.68
C PHE A 86 4.02 5.05 9.36
N PHE A 87 4.62 4.17 8.56
CA PHE A 87 3.98 3.58 7.40
C PHE A 87 3.76 2.09 7.64
N LYS A 88 2.57 1.59 7.31
CA LYS A 88 2.35 0.14 7.22
C LYS A 88 2.85 -0.40 5.87
N ASP A 89 2.70 0.42 4.84
CA ASP A 89 3.23 0.34 3.48
C ASP A 89 2.97 1.71 2.80
N ASP A 90 3.19 1.80 1.49
CA ASP A 90 3.02 3.04 0.71
C ASP A 90 1.59 3.61 0.70
N ASP A 91 0.59 2.83 1.14
CA ASP A 91 -0.82 3.20 1.08
C ASP A 91 -1.40 3.59 2.42
N ILE A 92 -0.72 3.27 3.53
CA ILE A 92 -1.24 3.46 4.88
C ILE A 92 -0.21 4.23 5.72
N LEU A 93 -0.63 5.43 6.13
CA LEU A 93 0.09 6.32 7.03
C LEU A 93 -0.56 6.30 8.41
N VAL A 94 0.25 6.26 9.46
CA VAL A 94 -0.21 6.29 10.85
C VAL A 94 0.54 7.38 11.60
N LEU A 95 -0.20 8.29 12.24
CA LEU A 95 0.34 9.31 13.13
C LEU A 95 -0.03 8.93 14.56
N ASN A 96 0.97 8.60 15.37
CA ASN A 96 0.81 8.23 16.77
C ASN A 96 1.03 9.46 17.65
N ASN A 97 0.04 9.83 18.46
CA ASN A 97 0.17 10.95 19.39
C ASN A 97 1.16 10.58 20.51
N GLN A 98 2.14 11.46 20.80
CA GLN A 98 3.12 11.18 21.85
C GLN A 98 2.55 11.42 23.27
N ASP A 99 1.54 12.28 23.39
CA ASP A 99 0.99 12.73 24.67
C ASP A 99 -0.31 11.98 25.05
N LYS A 100 -0.92 11.26 24.09
CA LYS A 100 -2.17 10.51 24.26
C LYS A 100 -2.03 9.11 23.69
N GLU A 101 -2.67 8.10 24.29
CA GLU A 101 -2.76 6.75 23.71
C GLU A 101 -3.77 6.69 22.54
N GLU A 102 -3.57 7.56 21.56
CA GLU A 102 -4.42 7.72 20.40
C GLU A 102 -3.56 7.81 19.13
N PHE A 103 -4.06 7.26 18.03
CA PHE A 103 -3.43 7.37 16.73
C PHE A 103 -4.47 7.75 15.67
N ALA A 104 -3.99 8.41 14.62
CA ALA A 104 -4.76 8.67 13.41
C ALA A 104 -4.20 7.81 12.28
N MET A 105 -5.06 7.01 11.66
CA MET A 105 -4.73 6.21 10.49
C MET A 105 -5.29 6.88 9.24
N TYR A 106 -4.49 6.86 8.18
CA TYR A 106 -4.81 7.45 6.90
C TYR A 106 -4.56 6.46 5.77
N ILE A 107 -5.34 6.60 4.71
CA ILE A 107 -5.14 5.88 3.45
C ILE A 107 -4.78 6.85 2.34
N ASN A 108 -3.79 6.52 1.52
CA ASN A 108 -3.43 7.33 0.35
C ASN A 108 -4.53 7.18 -0.70
N THR A 109 -5.12 8.27 -1.18
CA THR A 109 -6.18 8.29 -2.19
C THR A 109 -5.80 9.08 -3.44
N THR A 110 -4.55 9.54 -3.57
CA THR A 110 -4.08 10.45 -4.64
C THR A 110 -4.44 9.98 -6.05
N ASN A 111 -4.32 8.68 -6.30
CA ASN A 111 -4.56 8.07 -7.62
C ASN A 111 -5.83 7.21 -7.66
N TYR A 112 -6.71 7.35 -6.66
CA TYR A 112 -7.96 6.59 -6.62
C TYR A 112 -9.08 7.41 -7.27
N LYS A 113 -9.77 6.80 -8.24
CA LYS A 113 -10.77 7.49 -9.07
C LYS A 113 -12.13 7.58 -8.38
N ASP A 114 -12.44 6.60 -7.54
CA ASP A 114 -13.74 6.53 -6.88
C ASP A 114 -13.72 7.30 -5.55
N GLU A 115 -14.88 7.79 -5.15
CA GLU A 115 -14.98 8.47 -3.86
C GLU A 115 -15.01 7.47 -2.71
N VAL A 116 -14.20 7.74 -1.68
CA VAL A 116 -14.25 7.01 -0.41
C VAL A 116 -14.94 7.91 0.62
N ASN A 117 -16.20 7.59 0.94
CA ASN A 117 -17.07 8.42 1.78
C ASN A 117 -17.42 7.79 3.12
N ASN A 118 -17.38 6.46 3.22
CA ASN A 118 -17.73 5.73 4.42
C ASN A 118 -16.79 4.53 4.67
N VAL A 119 -17.04 3.77 5.74
CA VAL A 119 -16.21 2.62 6.14
C VAL A 119 -16.29 1.47 5.13
N ASP A 120 -17.44 1.25 4.50
CA ASP A 120 -17.61 0.20 3.48
C ASP A 120 -16.81 0.53 2.20
N ASP A 121 -16.74 1.82 1.85
CA ASP A 121 -15.90 2.29 0.75
C ASP A 121 -14.41 2.09 1.07
N ILE A 122 -13.98 2.34 2.32
CA ILE A 122 -12.60 2.07 2.77
C ILE A 122 -12.29 0.57 2.64
N ASN A 123 -13.21 -0.29 3.09
CA ASN A 123 -13.03 -1.73 3.02
C ASN A 123 -12.91 -2.20 1.56
N THR A 124 -13.76 -1.67 0.68
CA THR A 124 -13.71 -1.97 -0.75
C THR A 124 -12.41 -1.49 -1.38
N TYR A 125 -12.03 -0.24 -1.11
CA TYR A 125 -10.78 0.37 -1.57
C TYR A 125 -9.56 -0.46 -1.18
N LEU A 126 -9.40 -0.78 0.11
CA LEU A 126 -8.26 -1.54 0.60
C LEU A 126 -8.27 -2.96 0.03
N ARG A 127 -9.44 -3.62 -0.04
CA ARG A 127 -9.55 -4.96 -0.63
C ARG A 127 -9.09 -4.96 -2.08
N GLU A 128 -9.56 -4.02 -2.90
CA GLU A 128 -9.16 -3.93 -4.31
C GLU A 128 -7.67 -3.61 -4.47
N LYS A 129 -7.16 -2.69 -3.66
CA LYS A 129 -5.76 -2.28 -3.73
C LYS A 129 -4.80 -3.39 -3.32
N TYR A 130 -5.10 -4.10 -2.23
CA TYR A 130 -4.28 -5.23 -1.79
C TYR A 130 -4.48 -6.46 -2.67
N LYS A 131 -5.67 -6.69 -3.24
CA LYS A 131 -5.86 -7.72 -4.28
C LYS A 131 -4.95 -7.44 -5.47
N LYS A 132 -4.94 -6.20 -5.98
CA LYS A 132 -4.04 -5.79 -7.07
C LYS A 132 -2.57 -5.94 -6.71
N LYS A 133 -2.15 -5.60 -5.48
CA LYS A 133 -0.76 -5.79 -5.02
C LYS A 133 -0.37 -7.27 -4.99
N VAL A 134 -1.26 -8.16 -4.53
CA VAL A 134 -1.00 -9.60 -4.54
C VAL A 134 -0.95 -10.10 -5.99
N SER A 135 -1.89 -9.70 -6.84
CA SER A 135 -1.85 -10.03 -8.27
C SER A 135 -0.59 -9.51 -8.94
N SER A 136 -0.15 -8.27 -8.68
CA SER A 136 1.08 -7.71 -9.27
C SER A 136 2.34 -8.43 -8.78
N VAL A 137 2.36 -8.82 -7.50
CA VAL A 137 3.43 -9.68 -6.98
C VAL A 137 3.43 -11.00 -7.74
N ILE A 138 2.28 -11.65 -7.96
CA ILE A 138 2.18 -12.88 -8.78
C ILE A 138 2.62 -12.64 -10.24
N TYR A 139 2.26 -11.50 -10.84
CA TYR A 139 2.68 -11.13 -12.21
C TYR A 139 4.18 -10.84 -12.34
N ASP A 140 4.85 -10.45 -11.26
CA ASP A 140 6.31 -10.30 -11.22
C ASP A 140 7.05 -11.60 -10.91
N HIS A 141 6.34 -12.66 -10.50
CA HIS A 141 6.97 -13.99 -10.40
C HIS A 141 7.19 -14.55 -11.79
N GLU A 142 8.41 -15.05 -11.98
CA GLU A 142 8.78 -15.74 -13.20
C GLU A 142 8.81 -17.24 -12.96
N PHE A 143 8.41 -17.99 -13.98
CA PHE A 143 8.27 -19.43 -13.92
C PHE A 143 9.10 -20.08 -15.02
N TYR A 144 9.66 -21.24 -14.71
CA TYR A 144 10.15 -22.16 -15.71
C TYR A 144 9.06 -23.16 -16.03
N TYR A 145 8.87 -23.49 -17.31
CA TYR A 145 8.04 -24.62 -17.71
C TYR A 145 8.89 -25.77 -18.24
N ILE A 146 8.41 -27.00 -18.06
CA ILE A 146 9.04 -28.20 -18.61
C ILE A 146 8.17 -28.82 -19.70
N GLU A 147 8.79 -29.06 -20.85
CA GLU A 147 8.17 -29.74 -21.98
C GLU A 147 9.22 -30.62 -22.66
N ASN A 148 8.84 -31.86 -23.03
CA ASN A 148 9.75 -32.81 -23.69
C ASN A 148 11.07 -32.99 -22.91
N SER A 149 10.98 -33.03 -21.57
CA SER A 149 12.10 -33.15 -20.64
C SER A 149 13.15 -32.03 -20.73
N LYS A 150 12.78 -30.88 -21.30
CA LYS A 150 13.59 -29.67 -21.35
C LYS A 150 12.90 -28.54 -20.61
N GLU A 151 13.70 -27.76 -19.89
CA GLU A 151 13.24 -26.59 -19.16
C GLU A 151 13.37 -25.34 -20.03
N TYR A 152 12.37 -24.47 -19.95
CA TYR A 152 12.29 -23.22 -20.69
C TYR A 152 11.82 -22.11 -19.75
N GLY A 153 12.47 -20.95 -19.82
CA GLY A 153 12.18 -19.79 -18.98
C GLY A 153 13.45 -19.04 -18.59
N PRO A 154 13.34 -18.13 -17.61
CA PRO A 154 12.11 -17.81 -16.86
C PRO A 154 11.12 -16.97 -17.70
N PHE A 155 9.82 -17.11 -17.45
CA PHE A 155 8.74 -16.37 -18.11
C PHE A 155 7.71 -15.85 -17.11
N LYS A 156 7.11 -14.68 -17.38
CA LYS A 156 5.96 -14.18 -16.60
C LYS A 156 4.67 -14.92 -16.97
N VAL A 157 3.66 -14.82 -16.10
CA VAL A 157 2.34 -15.45 -16.31
C VAL A 157 1.69 -14.97 -17.61
N GLU A 158 1.83 -13.69 -17.97
CA GLU A 158 1.30 -13.12 -19.20
C GLU A 158 1.96 -13.73 -20.45
N GLU A 159 3.28 -13.93 -20.43
CA GLU A 159 4.01 -14.56 -21.53
C GLU A 159 3.60 -16.02 -21.69
N LEU A 160 3.43 -16.75 -20.59
CA LEU A 160 2.88 -18.11 -20.62
C LEU A 160 1.45 -18.13 -21.17
N ALA A 161 0.62 -17.16 -20.80
CA ALA A 161 -0.75 -17.03 -21.32
C ALA A 161 -0.76 -16.79 -22.84
N GLU A 162 0.14 -15.94 -23.35
CA GLU A 162 0.29 -15.68 -24.79
C GLU A 162 0.77 -16.93 -25.53
N LYS A 163 1.76 -17.65 -24.99
CA LYS A 163 2.26 -18.91 -25.57
C LYS A 163 1.19 -20.01 -25.62
N VAL A 164 0.34 -20.10 -24.60
CA VAL A 164 -0.82 -21.01 -24.60
C VAL A 164 -1.84 -20.58 -25.66
N LYS A 165 -2.16 -19.29 -25.74
CA LYS A 165 -3.12 -18.76 -26.73
C LYS A 165 -2.63 -18.93 -28.17
N SER A 166 -1.33 -18.81 -28.42
CA SER A 166 -0.72 -19.02 -29.74
C SER A 166 -0.58 -20.51 -30.11
N GLY A 167 -0.77 -21.41 -29.13
CA GLY A 167 -0.58 -22.84 -29.30
C GLY A 167 0.89 -23.28 -29.29
N GLU A 168 1.81 -22.42 -28.86
CA GLU A 168 3.24 -22.74 -28.73
C GLU A 168 3.49 -23.76 -27.61
N ILE A 169 2.71 -23.67 -26.52
CA ILE A 169 2.80 -24.58 -25.37
C ILE A 169 1.41 -25.02 -24.90
N SER A 170 1.32 -26.18 -24.26
CA SER A 170 0.07 -26.67 -23.67
C SER A 170 -0.23 -25.96 -22.35
N SER A 171 -1.50 -25.62 -22.09
CA SER A 171 -1.94 -25.13 -20.77
C SER A 171 -1.72 -26.17 -19.64
N TYR A 172 -1.55 -27.44 -20.01
CA TYR A 172 -1.26 -28.53 -19.07
C TYR A 172 0.23 -28.72 -18.78
N CYS A 173 1.12 -27.92 -19.40
CA CYS A 173 2.54 -27.96 -19.06
C CYS A 173 2.75 -27.62 -17.58
N PHE A 174 3.71 -28.32 -16.97
CA PHE A 174 4.09 -28.06 -15.59
C PHE A 174 5.05 -26.89 -15.52
N VAL A 175 4.87 -26.08 -14.49
CA VAL A 175 5.70 -24.92 -14.16
C VAL A 175 6.24 -25.04 -12.75
N LYS A 176 7.42 -24.45 -12.53
CA LYS A 176 7.98 -24.18 -11.20
C LYS A 176 8.33 -22.71 -11.08
N ASP A 177 8.19 -22.18 -9.87
CA ASP A 177 8.66 -20.83 -9.54
C ASP A 177 10.18 -20.73 -9.74
N ILE A 178 10.67 -19.55 -10.14
CA ILE A 178 12.10 -19.27 -10.29
C ILE A 178 12.90 -19.55 -9.00
N ASN A 179 12.29 -19.41 -7.82
CA ASN A 179 12.93 -19.64 -6.53
C ASN A 179 12.86 -21.11 -6.07
N GLU A 180 12.14 -21.98 -6.79
CA GLU A 180 12.05 -23.40 -6.45
C GLU A 180 13.17 -24.20 -7.12
N TYR A 181 13.81 -25.07 -6.33
CA TYR A 181 14.94 -25.89 -6.78
C TYR A 181 14.53 -26.94 -7.82
N ASP A 182 13.33 -27.52 -7.69
CA ASP A 182 12.82 -28.56 -8.57
C ASP A 182 11.30 -28.45 -8.80
N TYR A 183 10.75 -29.39 -9.57
CA TYR A 183 9.32 -29.48 -9.89
C TYR A 183 8.50 -30.28 -8.85
N SER A 184 8.98 -30.40 -7.61
CA SER A 184 8.23 -31.09 -6.54
C SER A 184 6.95 -30.34 -6.19
N LYS A 185 6.97 -29.00 -6.22
CA LYS A 185 5.81 -28.12 -6.00
C LYS A 185 5.22 -27.57 -7.31
N ARG A 186 5.34 -28.32 -8.39
CA ARG A 186 4.89 -27.88 -9.71
C ARG A 186 3.39 -27.59 -9.74
N LEU A 187 3.03 -26.55 -10.48
CA LEU A 187 1.66 -26.21 -10.87
C LEU A 187 1.51 -26.45 -12.37
N ARG A 188 0.28 -26.48 -12.89
CA ARG A 188 0.06 -26.37 -14.35
C ARG A 188 -0.07 -24.91 -14.73
N ILE A 189 0.25 -24.58 -15.97
CA ILE A 189 0.01 -23.22 -16.50
C ILE A 189 -1.47 -22.84 -16.34
N GLU A 190 -2.40 -23.77 -16.58
CA GLU A 190 -3.83 -23.55 -16.36
C GLU A 190 -4.17 -23.15 -14.91
N ASP A 191 -3.50 -23.76 -13.92
CA ASP A 191 -3.73 -23.44 -12.51
C ASP A 191 -3.27 -21.99 -12.20
N LEU A 192 -2.17 -21.53 -12.83
CA LEU A 192 -1.73 -20.12 -12.73
C LEU A 192 -2.70 -19.16 -13.40
N LEU A 193 -3.23 -19.53 -14.58
CA LEU A 193 -4.14 -18.68 -15.34
C LEU A 193 -5.52 -18.54 -14.71
N HIS A 194 -5.93 -19.49 -13.85
CA HIS A 194 -7.23 -19.46 -13.17
C HIS A 194 -7.25 -18.56 -11.93
N GLU A 195 -6.09 -18.23 -11.36
CA GLU A 195 -5.92 -17.31 -10.22
C GLU A 195 -5.84 -15.83 -10.64
N LEU A 196 -5.88 -15.55 -11.95
CA LEU A 196 -5.96 -14.21 -12.54
C LEU A 196 -7.39 -13.63 -12.49
#